data_AF-A0A367F046-F1
#
_entry.id   AF-A0A367F046-F1
#
_cell.length_a   1.000
_cell.length_b   1.000
_cell.length_c   1.000
_cell.angle_alpha   90.00
_cell.angle_beta   90.00
_cell.angle_gamma   90.00
#
_symmetry.space_group_name_H-M   'P 1'
#
loop_
_entity.id
_entity.type
_entity.pdbx_description
1 polymer ?
#
loop_
_entity_poly.entity_id
_entity_poly.type
_entity_poly.pdbx_seq_one_letter_code
_entity_poly.pdbx_strand_id
1 'polypeptide(L)'
;MAYRLPYPDPELQEVLNRNDVARELIANFARSTATLGDLWHHVTAALHDTSVLVAEITRLRAEISKTRLHRANLTAAMRAALSADADGEPDPLSYLRDELADQAGTLAPSSPDGGA
;
A
#
# COMPACT_ATOMS: atom_id res chain seq x y z
N MET A 1 -6.09 21.18 -77.13
CA MET A 1 -6.98 21.97 -76.24
C MET A 1 -7.14 21.21 -74.94
N ALA A 2 -6.54 21.69 -73.86
CA ALA A 2 -6.55 21.03 -72.56
C ALA A 2 -7.72 21.56 -71.73
N TYR A 3 -8.70 20.70 -71.43
CA TYR A 3 -9.77 21.02 -70.47
C TYR A 3 -9.19 20.94 -69.05
N ARG A 4 -8.78 22.08 -68.51
CA ARG A 4 -8.50 22.24 -67.08
C ARG A 4 -9.86 22.38 -66.39
N LEU A 5 -10.39 21.27 -65.85
CA LEU A 5 -11.59 21.29 -64.99
C LEU A 5 -11.25 22.09 -63.71
N PRO A 6 -11.88 23.25 -63.44
CA PRO A 6 -11.50 24.11 -62.32
C PRO A 6 -12.27 23.80 -61.03
N TYR A 7 -13.18 22.82 -61.02
CA TYR A 7 -14.03 22.50 -59.88
C TYR A 7 -13.79 21.07 -59.40
N PRO A 8 -13.55 20.87 -58.08
CA PRO A 8 -13.51 19.53 -57.52
C PRO A 8 -14.86 18.86 -57.75
N ASP A 9 -14.81 17.59 -58.15
CA ASP A 9 -16.01 16.76 -58.31
C ASP A 9 -16.77 16.75 -56.97
N PRO A 10 -18.01 17.25 -56.93
CA PRO A 10 -18.75 17.42 -55.68
C PRO A 10 -18.92 16.10 -54.92
N GLU A 11 -18.97 14.96 -55.62
CA GLU A 11 -19.04 13.64 -54.97
C GLU A 11 -17.71 13.27 -54.30
N LEU A 12 -16.58 13.58 -54.94
CA LEU A 12 -15.25 13.37 -54.33
C LEU A 12 -15.02 14.29 -53.14
N GLN A 13 -15.47 15.54 -53.22
CA GLN A 13 -15.35 16.50 -52.12
C GLN A 13 -16.20 16.06 -50.91
N GLU A 14 -17.39 15.51 -51.16
CA GLU A 14 -18.24 14.94 -50.10
C GLU A 14 -17.60 13.70 -49.45
N VAL A 15 -17.01 12.80 -50.24
CA VAL A 15 -16.29 11.63 -49.73
C VAL A 15 -15.11 12.04 -48.85
N LEU A 16 -14.33 13.05 -49.25
CA LEU A 16 -13.22 13.57 -48.45
C LEU A 16 -13.71 14.17 -47.13
N ASN A 17 -14.76 14.99 -47.17
CA ASN A 17 -15.33 15.60 -45.97
C ASN A 17 -15.85 14.53 -44.98
N ARG A 18 -16.54 13.49 -45.47
CA ARG A 18 -16.99 12.37 -44.64
C ARG A 18 -15.81 11.59 -44.05
N ASN A 19 -14.72 11.43 -44.81
CA ASN A 19 -13.52 10.75 -44.34
C ASN A 19 -12.83 11.55 -43.21
N ASP A 20 -12.75 12.87 -43.34
CA ASP A 20 -12.15 13.74 -42.32
C ASP A 20 -12.97 13.73 -41.02
N VAL A 21 -14.30 13.80 -41.11
CA VAL A 21 -15.19 13.65 -39.94
C VAL A 21 -15.00 12.28 -39.27
N ALA A 22 -14.91 11.20 -40.05
CA ALA A 22 -14.68 9.86 -39.49
C ALA A 22 -13.32 9.76 -38.78
N ARG A 23 -12.25 10.35 -39.34
CA ARG A 23 -10.94 10.39 -38.70
C ARG A 23 -10.94 11.19 -37.41
N GLU A 24 -11.64 12.33 -37.38
CA GLU A 24 -11.76 13.14 -36.17
C GLU A 24 -12.49 12.39 -35.06
N LEU A 25 -13.59 11.70 -35.38
CA LEU A 25 -14.33 10.86 -34.43
C LEU A 25 -13.45 9.72 -33.88
N ILE A 26 -12.72 9.02 -34.74
CA ILE A 26 -11.79 7.95 -34.32
C ILE A 26 -10.68 8.52 -33.42
N ALA A 27 -10.10 9.67 -33.78
CA ALA A 27 -9.05 10.31 -32.98
C ALA A 27 -9.57 10.78 -31.62
N ASN A 28 -10.80 11.33 -31.55
CA ASN A 28 -11.45 11.68 -30.30
C ASN A 28 -11.72 10.44 -29.44
N PHE A 29 -12.23 9.37 -30.04
CA PHE A 29 -12.47 8.12 -29.33
C PHE A 29 -11.17 7.51 -28.78
N ALA A 30 -10.11 7.46 -29.59
CA ALA A 30 -8.80 6.96 -29.17
C ALA A 30 -8.16 7.78 -28.03
N ARG A 31 -8.36 9.10 -28.00
CA ARG A 31 -7.93 9.93 -26.86
C ARG A 31 -8.73 9.62 -25.59
N SER A 32 -10.04 9.48 -25.71
CA SER A 32 -10.91 9.15 -24.57
C SER A 32 -10.60 7.78 -23.97
N THR A 33 -10.29 6.78 -24.80
CA THR A 33 -9.88 5.45 -24.31
C THR A 33 -8.53 5.49 -23.61
N ALA A 34 -7.57 6.30 -24.10
CA ALA A 34 -6.30 6.52 -23.41
C ALA A 34 -6.49 7.17 -22.03
N THR A 35 -7.29 8.24 -21.93
CA THR A 35 -7.62 8.89 -20.65
C THR A 35 -8.33 7.93 -19.68
N LEU A 36 -9.22 7.08 -20.19
CA LEU A 36 -9.87 6.04 -19.37
C LEU A 36 -8.87 4.98 -18.89
N GLY A 37 -7.89 4.62 -19.73
CA GLY A 37 -6.79 3.73 -19.35
C GLY A 37 -5.95 4.31 -18.22
N ASP A 38 -5.56 5.58 -18.32
CA ASP A 38 -4.82 6.27 -17.27
C ASP A 38 -5.64 6.33 -15.98
N LEU A 39 -6.93 6.69 -16.05
CA LEU A 39 -7.81 6.71 -14.89
C LEU A 39 -7.91 5.34 -14.22
N TRP A 40 -8.09 4.28 -15.01
CA TRP A 40 -8.19 2.91 -14.47
C TRP A 40 -6.88 2.46 -13.82
N HIS A 41 -5.74 2.86 -14.38
CA HIS A 41 -4.44 2.60 -13.78
C HIS A 41 -4.30 3.30 -12.42
N HIS A 42 -4.68 4.57 -12.32
CA HIS A 42 -4.66 5.31 -11.04
C HIS A 42 -5.60 4.69 -10.01
N VAL A 43 -6.81 4.27 -10.41
CA VAL A 43 -7.76 3.60 -9.51
C VAL A 43 -7.18 2.27 -9.02
N THR A 44 -6.58 1.48 -9.90
CA THR A 44 -5.99 0.18 -9.55
C THR A 44 -4.78 0.37 -8.63
N ALA A 45 -3.92 1.35 -8.90
CA ALA A 45 -2.79 1.71 -8.05
C ALA A 45 -3.27 2.16 -6.66
N ALA A 46 -4.27 3.04 -6.58
CA ALA A 46 -4.83 3.50 -5.31
C ALA A 46 -5.47 2.36 -4.50
N LEU A 47 -6.14 1.42 -5.16
CA LEU A 47 -6.69 0.22 -4.50
C LEU A 47 -5.58 -0.69 -3.95
N HIS A 48 -4.49 -0.85 -4.70
CA HIS A 48 -3.31 -1.57 -4.22
C HIS A 48 -2.65 -0.85 -3.03
N ASP A 49 -2.42 0.46 -3.12
CA ASP A 49 -1.80 1.23 -2.04
C ASP A 49 -2.63 1.15 -0.76
N THR A 50 -3.96 1.20 -0.89
CA THR A 50 -4.88 1.06 0.24
C THR A 50 -4.71 -0.29 0.94
N SER A 51 -4.58 -1.40 0.20
CA SER A 51 -4.40 -2.72 0.81
C SER A 51 -3.05 -2.85 1.53
N VAL A 52 -1.99 -2.28 0.96
CA VAL A 52 -0.65 -2.21 1.57
C VAL A 52 -0.69 -1.39 2.86
N LEU A 53 -1.33 -0.23 2.84
CA LEU A 53 -1.46 0.62 4.02
C LEU A 53 -2.28 -0.05 5.13
N VAL A 54 -3.34 -0.80 4.79
CA VAL A 54 -4.11 -1.57 5.77
C VAL A 54 -3.26 -2.67 6.42
N ALA A 55 -2.45 -3.38 5.63
CA ALA A 55 -1.53 -4.39 6.14
C ALA A 55 -0.50 -3.77 7.10
N GLU A 56 0.07 -2.61 6.72
CA GLU A 56 1.06 -1.92 7.52
C GLU A 56 0.48 -1.35 8.82
N ILE A 57 -0.72 -0.75 8.77
CA ILE A 57 -1.43 -0.30 9.97
C ILE A 57 -1.71 -1.47 10.91
N THR A 58 -2.10 -2.63 10.36
CA THR A 58 -2.35 -3.84 11.15
C THR A 58 -1.07 -4.32 11.85
N ARG A 59 0.04 -4.37 11.11
CA ARG A 59 1.36 -4.70 11.63
C ARG A 59 1.79 -3.74 12.75
N LEU A 60 1.71 -2.43 12.50
CA LEU A 60 2.08 -1.41 13.49
C LEU A 60 1.21 -1.46 14.75
N ARG A 61 -0.10 -1.75 14.61
CA ARG A 61 -0.99 -1.96 15.76
C ARG A 61 -0.58 -3.17 16.60
N ALA A 62 -0.19 -4.27 15.95
CA ALA A 62 0.33 -5.45 16.64
C ALA A 62 1.62 -5.11 17.40
N GLU A 63 2.58 -4.42 16.75
CA GLU A 63 3.84 -4.01 17.36
C GLU A 63 3.65 -3.06 18.56
N ILE A 64 2.76 -2.08 18.44
CA ILE A 64 2.42 -1.18 19.55
C ILE A 64 1.80 -1.97 20.71
N SER A 65 0.89 -2.90 20.41
CA SER A 65 0.24 -3.72 21.45
C SER A 65 1.24 -4.61 22.17
N LYS A 66 2.13 -5.26 21.42
CA LYS A 66 3.25 -6.05 21.95
C LYS A 66 4.15 -5.20 22.85
N THR A 67 4.59 -4.05 22.36
CA THR A 67 5.46 -3.12 23.13
C THR A 67 4.79 -2.64 24.42
N ARG A 68 3.50 -2.31 24.38
CA ARG A 68 2.74 -1.90 25.57
C ARG A 68 2.62 -3.04 26.59
N LEU A 69 2.42 -4.27 26.14
CA LEU A 69 2.39 -5.45 26.99
C LEU A 69 3.76 -5.68 27.66
N HIS A 70 4.85 -5.64 26.89
CA HIS A 70 6.22 -5.80 27.40
C HIS A 70 6.53 -4.75 28.48
N ARG A 71 6.14 -3.49 28.24
CA ARG A 71 6.30 -2.42 29.23
C ARG A 71 5.48 -2.67 30.50
N ALA A 72 4.23 -3.14 30.36
CA ALA A 72 3.37 -3.43 31.49
C ALA A 72 3.95 -4.57 32.34
N ASN A 73 4.41 -5.64 31.69
CA ASN A 73 5.02 -6.78 32.35
C ASN A 73 6.33 -6.41 33.06
N LEU A 74 7.24 -5.64 32.43
CA LEU A 74 8.42 -5.10 33.11
C LEU A 74 8.08 -4.23 34.32
N THR A 75 7.03 -3.42 34.20
CA THR A 75 6.57 -2.59 35.34
C THR A 75 6.06 -3.48 36.48
N ALA A 76 5.36 -4.57 36.17
CA ALA A 76 4.92 -5.55 37.16
C ALA A 76 6.12 -6.28 37.80
N ALA A 77 7.09 -6.73 37.00
CA ALA A 77 8.31 -7.37 37.48
C ALA A 77 9.15 -6.46 38.37
N MET A 78 9.30 -5.17 38.03
CA MET A 78 9.96 -4.18 38.88
C MET A 78 9.24 -4.03 40.23
N ARG A 79 7.91 -3.97 40.22
CA ARG A 79 7.12 -3.87 41.46
C ARG A 79 7.22 -5.14 42.30
N ALA A 80 7.21 -6.31 41.67
CA ALA A 80 7.39 -7.60 42.34
C ALA A 80 8.77 -7.66 43.01
N ALA A 81 9.84 -7.29 42.29
CA ALA A 81 11.19 -7.26 42.83
C ALA A 81 11.33 -6.32 44.04
N LEU A 82 10.73 -5.12 43.99
CA LEU A 82 10.75 -4.19 45.12
C LEU A 82 9.97 -4.70 46.34
N SER A 83 8.84 -5.40 46.11
CA SER A 83 8.08 -6.01 47.20
C SER A 83 8.85 -7.16 47.83
N ALA A 84 9.43 -8.04 47.00
CA ALA A 84 10.24 -9.17 47.43
C ALA A 84 11.47 -8.73 48.24
N ASP A 85 12.13 -7.64 47.84
CA ASP A 85 13.23 -7.04 48.61
C ASP A 85 12.78 -6.54 49.97
N ALA A 86 11.62 -5.85 50.04
CA ALA A 86 11.04 -5.38 51.30
C ALA A 86 10.62 -6.53 52.23
N ASP A 87 10.18 -7.66 51.67
CA ASP A 87 9.79 -8.87 52.40
C ASP A 87 11.01 -9.74 52.78
N GLY A 88 12.22 -9.37 52.34
CA GLY A 88 13.46 -10.09 52.64
C GLY A 88 13.64 -11.40 51.86
N GLU A 89 13.01 -11.51 50.70
CA GLU A 89 13.17 -12.67 49.82
C GLU A 89 14.64 -12.83 49.38
N PRO A 90 15.20 -14.06 49.26
CA PRO A 90 16.62 -14.25 48.97
C PRO A 90 17.10 -13.76 47.60
N ASP A 91 16.20 -13.72 46.59
CA ASP A 91 16.54 -13.29 45.23
C ASP A 91 15.40 -12.48 44.58
N PRO A 92 15.17 -11.23 45.03
CA PRO A 92 14.12 -10.37 44.50
C PRO A 92 14.31 -10.00 43.02
N LEU A 93 15.56 -10.03 42.52
CA LEU A 93 15.88 -9.71 41.13
C LEU A 93 15.55 -10.85 40.15
N SER A 94 15.18 -12.03 40.64
CA SER A 94 14.73 -13.14 39.81
C SER A 94 13.55 -12.74 38.91
N TYR A 95 12.55 -12.03 39.44
CA TYR A 95 11.39 -11.54 38.69
C TYR A 95 11.77 -10.66 37.49
N LEU A 96 12.78 -9.80 37.64
CA LEU A 96 13.25 -8.93 36.56
C LEU A 96 14.04 -9.71 35.51
N ARG A 97 14.86 -10.67 35.93
CA ARG A 97 15.63 -11.50 35.01
C ARG A 97 14.72 -12.40 34.17
N ASP A 98 13.69 -12.98 34.78
CA ASP A 98 12.72 -13.81 34.08
C ASP A 98 11.96 -13.01 33.03
N GLU A 99 11.47 -11.81 33.39
CA GLU A 99 10.78 -10.95 32.43
C GLU A 99 11.72 -10.50 31.28
N LEU A 100 12.97 -10.14 31.58
CA LEU A 100 13.94 -9.77 30.54
C LEU A 100 14.27 -10.97 29.62
N ALA A 101 14.32 -12.19 30.16
CA ALA A 101 14.53 -13.41 29.39
C ALA A 101 13.33 -13.73 28.47
N ASP A 102 12.10 -13.57 28.97
CA ASP A 102 10.88 -13.74 28.17
C ASP A 102 10.81 -12.76 27.00
N GLN A 103 11.16 -11.49 27.25
CA GLN A 103 11.22 -10.47 26.20
C GLN A 103 12.34 -10.71 25.19
N ALA A 104 13.50 -11.21 25.62
CA ALA A 104 14.60 -11.58 24.71
C ALA A 104 14.18 -12.73 23.78
N GLY A 105 13.41 -13.71 24.27
CA GLY A 105 12.83 -14.77 23.45
C GLY A 105 11.80 -14.26 22.44
N THR A 106 11.03 -13.24 22.81
CA THR A 106 9.98 -12.64 21.96
C THR A 106 10.53 -11.64 20.92
N LEU A 107 11.75 -11.12 21.13
CA LEU A 107 12.46 -10.23 20.20
C LEU A 107 13.28 -10.97 19.15
N ALA A 108 13.45 -12.30 19.28
CA ALA A 108 14.08 -13.10 18.23
C ALA A 108 13.31 -12.92 16.92
N PRO A 109 13.98 -12.59 15.80
CA PRO A 109 13.29 -12.28 14.56
C PRO A 109 12.50 -13.51 14.10
N SER A 110 11.20 -13.31 13.90
CA SER A 110 10.42 -14.16 13.00
C SER A 110 11.19 -14.20 11.68
N SER A 111 11.73 -15.38 11.33
CA SER A 111 12.42 -15.59 10.06
C SER A 111 11.55 -15.06 8.91
N PRO A 112 12.14 -14.41 7.89
CA PRO A 112 11.41 -14.01 6.71
C PRO A 112 11.16 -15.26 5.87
N ASP A 113 10.02 -15.91 6.07
CA ASP A 113 9.52 -17.02 5.27
C ASP A 113 8.21 -16.54 4.62
N GLY A 114 8.00 -16.54 3.30
CA GLY A 114 8.84 -16.86 2.17
C GLY A 114 8.18 -16.23 0.94
N GLY A 115 9.00 -15.69 0.03
CA GLY A 115 8.53 -15.29 -1.28
C GLY A 115 8.28 -16.52 -2.14
N ALA A 116 7.12 -16.55 -2.80
CA ALA A 116 6.86 -17.29 -4.03
C ALA A 116 5.97 -16.40 -4.91
#